data_AF-A0A0E2HK19-F1
#
_entry.id   AF-A0A0E2HK19-F1
#
_cell.length_a   1.000
_cell.length_b   1.000
_cell.length_c   1.000
_cell.angle_alpha   90.00
_cell.angle_beta   90.00
_cell.angle_gamma   90.00
#
_symmetry.space_group_name_H-M   'P 1'
#
loop_
_entity.id
_entity.type
_entity.pdbx_description
1 polymer ?
#
loop_
_entity_poly.entity_id
_entity_poly.type
_entity_poly.pdbx_seq_one_letter_code
_entity_poly.pdbx_strand_id
1 'polypeptide(L)'
;MSMYGNRLVKHEALKRWVKTISLDNINSVDIGGELFELTEESKKILGIQIALFSKLVESMKPGDDWRSFQNVLSPLFYNAFFRVGNNAIRIANYYECMVIPSNMKTYKKIIKGVDYQDIGSVQLYDGKRCIGEIGAKSDLIWSVFYDYFINIGKWGEITHTHFNHERYLSIQLFDIECLSNDAICRMINEILLKVSMEHDLDFSVVEMDAIYKLEGEAKLYGIQFHSLEFEYIPALYLINALHESR
;
A
#
# COMPACT_ATOMS: atom_id res chain seq x y z
N MET A 1 12.79 -9.81 12.55
CA MET A 1 13.28 -8.45 12.22
C MET A 1 12.88 -8.19 10.79
N SER A 2 11.97 -7.24 10.55
CA SER A 2 11.47 -6.94 9.21
C SER A 2 12.60 -6.43 8.30
N MET A 3 12.70 -6.93 7.07
CA MET A 3 13.52 -6.27 6.07
C MET A 3 12.78 -4.99 5.68
N TYR A 4 13.34 -3.83 6.02
CA TYR A 4 12.92 -2.56 5.44
C TYR A 4 13.22 -2.59 3.94
N GLY A 5 12.32 -3.19 3.15
CA GLY A 5 12.58 -3.67 1.79
C GLY A 5 12.75 -2.56 0.76
N ASN A 6 12.28 -1.35 1.07
CA ASN A 6 12.59 -0.15 0.30
C ASN A 6 14.10 0.15 0.23
N ARG A 7 14.93 -0.44 1.11
CA ARG A 7 16.41 -0.41 1.02
C ARG A 7 16.96 -1.22 -0.15
N LEU A 8 16.20 -2.17 -0.68
CA LEU A 8 16.61 -3.10 -1.74
C LEU A 8 16.31 -2.57 -3.15
N VAL A 9 15.85 -1.32 -3.26
CA VAL A 9 15.76 -0.61 -4.55
C VAL A 9 17.16 -0.53 -5.17
N LYS A 10 17.31 -1.12 -6.37
CA LYS A 10 18.58 -1.16 -7.08
C LYS A 10 18.86 0.18 -7.74
N HIS A 11 20.08 0.70 -7.57
CA HIS A 11 20.49 1.97 -8.18
C HIS A 11 20.26 2.00 -9.69
N GLU A 12 20.65 0.93 -10.39
CA GLU A 12 20.48 0.85 -11.85
C GLU A 12 19.02 0.81 -12.27
N ALA A 13 18.15 0.15 -11.49
CA ALA A 13 16.71 0.16 -11.74
C ALA A 13 16.14 1.56 -11.47
N LEU A 14 16.59 2.23 -10.41
CA LEU A 14 16.16 3.59 -10.08
C LEU A 14 16.57 4.60 -11.16
N LYS A 15 17.81 4.52 -11.67
CA LYS A 15 18.30 5.35 -12.78
C LYS A 15 17.50 5.16 -14.07
N ARG A 16 17.04 3.94 -14.36
CA ARG A 16 16.13 3.70 -15.48
C ARG A 16 14.75 4.25 -15.22
N TRP A 17 14.22 4.01 -14.01
CA TRP A 17 12.88 4.45 -13.61
C TRP A 17 12.72 5.98 -13.62
N VAL A 18 13.70 6.75 -13.15
CA VAL A 18 13.59 8.23 -13.17
C VAL A 18 13.49 8.81 -14.59
N LYS A 19 13.98 8.08 -15.60
CA LYS A 19 13.87 8.47 -17.02
C LYS A 19 12.48 8.23 -17.60
N THR A 20 11.66 7.42 -16.94
CA THR A 20 10.28 7.13 -17.38
C THR A 20 9.27 8.08 -16.76
N ILE A 21 9.66 8.90 -15.78
CA ILE A 21 8.76 9.84 -15.12
C ILE A 21 8.38 10.96 -16.09
N SER A 22 7.09 11.15 -16.31
CA SER A 22 6.55 12.25 -17.11
C SER A 22 5.29 12.84 -16.46
N LEU A 23 5.08 14.13 -16.68
CA LEU A 23 3.88 14.87 -16.26
C LEU A 23 2.79 14.91 -17.35
N ASP A 24 3.09 14.46 -18.57
CA ASP A 24 2.25 14.70 -19.76
C ASP A 24 0.84 14.13 -19.60
N ASN A 25 0.69 13.05 -18.83
CA ASN A 25 -0.55 12.33 -18.65
C ASN A 25 -1.17 12.48 -17.24
N ILE A 26 -0.67 13.42 -16.43
CA ILE A 26 -1.17 13.64 -15.06
C ILE A 26 -1.90 14.98 -14.99
N ASN A 27 -3.21 14.91 -14.74
CA ASN A 27 -4.07 16.08 -14.61
C ASN A 27 -4.57 16.29 -13.18
N SER A 28 -4.62 15.22 -12.39
CA SER A 28 -5.02 15.28 -10.99
C SER A 28 -4.29 14.20 -10.20
N VAL A 29 -4.20 14.42 -8.89
CA VAL A 29 -3.56 13.52 -7.94
C VAL A 29 -4.50 13.37 -6.74
N ASP A 30 -4.84 12.15 -6.38
CA ASP A 30 -5.55 11.87 -5.13
C ASP A 30 -4.57 12.04 -3.96
N ILE A 31 -4.93 12.89 -2.99
CA ILE A 31 -4.23 13.03 -1.72
C ILE A 31 -5.23 12.80 -0.60
N GLY A 32 -5.14 11.64 0.06
CA GLY A 32 -6.00 11.33 1.19
C GLY A 32 -7.50 11.30 0.85
N GLY A 33 -7.87 11.01 -0.40
CA GLY A 33 -9.25 11.02 -0.90
C GLY A 33 -9.72 12.30 -1.56
N GLU A 34 -8.92 13.36 -1.46
CA GLU A 34 -9.22 14.61 -2.14
C GLU A 34 -8.51 14.62 -3.48
N LEU A 35 -9.28 14.77 -4.56
CA LEU A 35 -8.73 14.86 -5.90
C LEU A 35 -8.19 16.28 -6.11
N PHE A 36 -6.87 16.42 -6.11
CA PHE A 36 -6.19 17.68 -6.35
C PHE A 36 -5.91 17.86 -7.84
N GLU A 37 -6.51 18.87 -8.47
CA GLU A 37 -6.22 19.21 -9.86
C GLU A 37 -4.85 19.90 -10.00
N LEU A 38 -4.05 19.42 -10.94
CA LEU A 38 -2.72 19.96 -11.18
C LEU A 38 -2.78 21.23 -12.01
N THR A 39 -2.67 22.37 -11.33
CA THR A 39 -2.44 23.67 -11.96
C THR A 39 -1.07 23.75 -12.64
N GLU A 40 -0.89 24.71 -13.56
CA GLU A 40 0.41 24.99 -14.19
C GLU A 40 1.53 25.25 -13.16
N GLU A 41 1.20 25.92 -12.04
CA GLU A 41 2.14 26.14 -10.95
C GLU A 41 2.54 24.83 -10.26
N SER A 42 1.56 23.97 -9.97
CA SER A 42 1.80 22.64 -9.36
C SER A 42 2.64 21.75 -10.28
N LYS A 43 2.35 21.75 -11.59
CA LYS A 43 3.14 21.04 -12.60
C LYS A 43 4.57 21.58 -12.69
N LYS A 44 4.76 22.90 -12.59
CA LYS A 44 6.10 23.51 -12.55
C LYS A 44 6.90 23.07 -11.32
N ILE A 45 6.27 23.03 -10.14
CA ILE A 45 6.92 22.54 -8.92
C ILE A 45 7.31 21.06 -9.06
N LEU A 46 6.39 20.21 -9.54
CA LEU A 46 6.69 18.82 -9.81
C LEU A 46 7.82 18.66 -10.83
N GLY A 47 7.84 19.46 -11.89
CA GLY A 47 8.92 19.46 -12.88
C GLY A 47 10.29 19.76 -12.26
N ILE A 48 10.36 20.72 -11.33
CA ILE A 48 11.59 21.01 -10.57
C ILE A 48 11.99 19.81 -9.70
N GLN A 49 11.04 19.19 -9.01
CA GLN A 49 11.30 18.02 -8.16
C GLN A 49 11.77 16.82 -8.97
N ILE A 50 11.16 16.55 -10.13
CA ILE A 50 11.60 15.50 -11.07
C ILE A 50 13.03 15.77 -11.52
N ALA A 51 13.33 16.98 -11.98
CA ALA A 51 14.68 17.32 -12.45
C ALA A 51 15.73 17.18 -11.35
N LEU A 52 15.42 17.65 -10.14
CA LEU A 52 16.31 17.55 -8.98
C LEU A 52 16.52 16.08 -8.56
N PHE A 53 15.43 15.32 -8.43
CA PHE A 53 15.48 13.92 -8.05
C PHE A 53 16.25 13.07 -9.07
N SER A 54 15.97 13.26 -10.37
CA SER A 54 16.70 12.59 -11.45
C SER A 54 18.19 12.90 -11.40
N LYS A 55 18.59 14.15 -11.16
CA LYS A 55 20.00 14.53 -11.02
C LYS A 55 20.67 13.85 -9.82
N LEU A 56 19.99 13.80 -8.68
CA LEU A 56 20.48 13.12 -7.47
C LEU A 56 20.67 11.62 -7.71
N VAL A 57 19.67 10.96 -8.30
CA VAL A 57 19.70 9.54 -8.64
C VAL A 57 20.82 9.21 -9.63
N GLU A 58 21.02 10.03 -10.66
CA GLU A 58 22.11 9.83 -11.63
C GLU A 58 23.50 9.99 -10.98
N SER A 59 23.61 10.85 -9.96
CA SER A 59 24.86 11.06 -9.21
C SER A 59 25.17 9.99 -8.15
N MET A 60 24.27 9.02 -7.95
CA MET A 60 24.45 7.96 -6.95
C MET A 60 25.68 7.10 -7.21
N LYS A 61 26.45 6.88 -6.14
CA LYS A 61 27.57 5.96 -6.08
C LYS A 61 27.14 4.62 -5.47
N PRO A 62 27.86 3.53 -5.77
CA PRO A 62 27.61 2.24 -5.13
C PRO A 62 27.64 2.36 -3.60
N GLY A 63 26.58 1.88 -2.94
CA GLY A 63 26.42 1.96 -1.47
C GLY A 63 25.62 3.16 -0.97
N ASP A 64 25.33 4.16 -1.81
CA ASP A 64 24.45 5.26 -1.44
C ASP A 64 23.02 4.78 -1.17
N ASP A 65 22.35 5.40 -0.20
CA ASP A 65 20.96 5.13 0.11
C ASP A 65 20.05 6.17 -0.56
N TRP A 66 19.26 5.74 -1.54
CA TRP A 66 18.36 6.63 -2.29
C TRP A 66 17.35 7.34 -1.38
N ARG A 67 17.03 6.75 -0.22
CA ARG A 67 16.06 7.31 0.73
C ARG A 67 16.52 8.64 1.31
N SER A 68 17.83 8.93 1.28
CA SER A 68 18.38 10.24 1.65
C SER A 68 17.84 11.38 0.78
N PHE A 69 17.34 11.09 -0.42
CA PHE A 69 16.75 12.06 -1.34
C PHE A 69 15.25 12.30 -1.09
N GLN A 70 14.61 11.57 -0.17
CA GLN A 70 13.19 11.78 0.15
C GLN A 70 12.90 13.20 0.66
N ASN A 71 13.88 13.85 1.29
CA ASN A 71 13.73 15.20 1.83
C ASN A 71 13.47 16.29 0.77
N VAL A 72 13.75 16.02 -0.51
CA VAL A 72 13.48 16.97 -1.60
C VAL A 72 12.13 16.74 -2.28
N LEU A 73 11.41 15.68 -1.89
CA LEU A 73 10.15 15.25 -2.48
C LEU A 73 8.97 15.74 -1.63
N SER A 74 7.91 16.20 -2.31
CA SER A 74 6.69 16.66 -1.67
C SER A 74 5.67 15.52 -1.54
N PRO A 75 4.67 15.64 -0.65
CA PRO A 75 3.51 14.73 -0.65
C PRO A 75 2.84 14.61 -2.03
N LEU A 76 2.80 15.70 -2.79
CA LEU A 76 2.28 15.70 -4.16
C LEU A 76 3.11 14.79 -5.08
N PHE A 77 4.44 14.82 -4.97
CA PHE A 77 5.32 13.94 -5.73
C PHE A 77 5.10 12.46 -5.38
N TYR A 78 4.98 12.15 -4.09
CA TYR A 78 4.72 10.78 -3.63
C TYR A 78 3.41 10.23 -4.19
N ASN A 79 2.33 11.02 -4.08
CA ASN A 79 1.02 10.60 -4.59
C ASN A 79 0.97 10.56 -6.13
N ALA A 80 1.75 11.39 -6.83
CA ALA A 80 1.79 11.39 -8.29
C ALA A 80 2.59 10.23 -8.89
N PHE A 81 3.72 9.85 -8.27
CA PHE A 81 4.70 8.96 -8.92
C PHE A 81 5.00 7.67 -8.16
N PHE A 82 4.85 7.64 -6.84
CA PHE A 82 5.12 6.44 -6.05
C PHE A 82 3.85 5.65 -5.78
N ARG A 83 2.73 6.34 -5.55
CA ARG A 83 1.44 5.72 -5.24
C ARG A 83 0.89 4.93 -6.42
N VAL A 84 0.35 3.76 -6.13
CA VAL A 84 -0.38 2.90 -7.08
C VAL A 84 -1.72 2.56 -6.45
N GLY A 85 -2.81 3.10 -7.01
CA GLY A 85 -4.14 2.93 -6.45
C GLY A 85 -4.25 3.43 -5.00
N ASN A 86 -5.07 2.75 -4.21
CA ASN A 86 -5.38 3.15 -2.84
C ASN A 86 -4.74 2.24 -1.78
N ASN A 87 -3.81 1.38 -2.17
CA ASN A 87 -3.24 0.38 -1.26
C ASN A 87 -1.75 0.13 -1.45
N ALA A 88 -1.11 0.69 -2.48
CA ALA A 88 0.23 0.29 -2.87
C ALA A 88 1.13 1.46 -3.24
N ILE A 89 2.43 1.17 -3.21
CA ILE A 89 3.48 2.00 -3.77
C ILE A 89 4.36 1.17 -4.72
N ARG A 90 4.94 1.84 -5.70
CA ARG A 90 5.91 1.27 -6.63
C ARG A 90 7.01 2.27 -6.95
N ILE A 91 8.26 1.82 -6.80
CA ILE A 91 9.44 2.59 -7.18
C ILE A 91 10.44 1.65 -7.85
N ALA A 92 10.76 1.90 -9.10
CA ALA A 92 11.74 1.11 -9.85
C ALA A 92 11.47 -0.40 -9.78
N ASN A 93 12.34 -1.17 -9.14
CA ASN A 93 12.24 -2.62 -8.96
C ASN A 93 11.56 -3.04 -7.65
N TYR A 94 10.92 -2.11 -6.93
CA TYR A 94 10.27 -2.35 -5.65
C TYR A 94 8.77 -2.07 -5.73
N TYR A 95 7.98 -2.95 -5.14
CA TYR A 95 6.54 -2.77 -4.95
C TYR A 95 6.17 -3.15 -3.53
N GLU A 96 5.25 -2.40 -2.93
CA GLU A 96 4.72 -2.70 -1.61
C GLU A 96 3.23 -2.39 -1.59
N CYS A 97 2.42 -3.32 -1.08
CA CYS A 97 1.00 -3.06 -0.85
C CYS A 97 0.55 -3.47 0.55
N MET A 98 -0.50 -2.82 1.04
CA MET A 98 -1.04 -3.05 2.36
C MET A 98 -1.82 -4.37 2.42
N VAL A 99 -1.62 -5.08 3.53
CA VAL A 99 -2.36 -6.29 3.86
C VAL A 99 -2.74 -6.28 5.34
N ILE A 100 -3.82 -6.97 5.68
CA ILE A 100 -4.23 -7.21 7.07
C ILE A 100 -4.39 -8.71 7.31
N PRO A 101 -4.16 -9.20 8.54
CA PRO A 101 -4.58 -10.55 8.91
C PRO A 101 -6.11 -10.69 8.77
N SER A 102 -6.56 -11.70 8.01
CA SER A 102 -8.00 -11.94 7.76
C SER A 102 -8.72 -12.55 8.96
N ASN A 103 -7.97 -13.10 9.92
CA ASN A 103 -8.53 -13.70 11.13
C ASN A 103 -7.61 -13.51 12.35
N MET A 104 -8.20 -13.67 13.54
CA MET A 104 -7.50 -13.50 14.81
C MET A 104 -6.36 -14.51 15.00
N LYS A 105 -6.48 -15.70 14.41
CA LYS A 105 -5.44 -16.75 14.46
C LYS A 105 -4.17 -16.26 13.78
N THR A 106 -4.28 -15.73 12.57
CA THR A 106 -3.16 -15.13 11.82
C THR A 106 -2.62 -13.91 12.55
N TYR A 107 -3.50 -13.03 13.03
CA TYR A 107 -3.10 -11.87 13.83
C TYR A 107 -2.21 -12.28 15.02
N LYS A 108 -2.61 -13.29 15.79
CA LYS A 108 -1.85 -13.77 16.95
C LYS A 108 -0.57 -14.54 16.61
N LYS A 109 -0.46 -15.10 15.40
CA LYS A 109 0.77 -15.78 14.93
C LYS A 109 1.85 -14.79 14.49
N ILE A 110 1.45 -13.63 13.94
CA ILE A 110 2.37 -12.64 13.37
C ILE A 110 2.62 -11.47 14.32
N ILE A 111 1.60 -10.98 15.02
CA ILE A 111 1.68 -9.79 15.87
C ILE A 111 1.68 -10.25 17.33
N LYS A 112 2.80 -9.98 18.02
CA LYS A 112 3.00 -10.32 19.42
C LYS A 112 2.85 -9.07 20.27
N GLY A 113 2.03 -9.12 21.32
CA GLY A 113 1.90 -8.06 22.33
C GLY A 113 0.50 -7.47 22.42
N VAL A 114 0.29 -6.67 23.48
CA VAL A 114 -0.92 -5.85 23.69
C VAL A 114 -0.52 -4.37 23.74
N ASP A 115 0.53 -4.05 24.51
CA ASP A 115 1.06 -2.68 24.67
C ASP A 115 2.38 -2.43 23.92
N TYR A 116 3.18 -3.47 23.65
CA TYR A 116 4.38 -3.43 22.80
C TYR A 116 4.22 -4.47 21.70
N GLN A 117 3.86 -4.03 20.48
CA GLN A 117 3.65 -4.92 19.35
C GLN A 117 4.99 -5.21 18.64
N ASP A 118 5.39 -6.47 18.62
CA ASP A 118 6.45 -6.98 17.76
C ASP A 118 5.79 -7.68 16.56
N ILE A 119 6.27 -7.38 15.36
CA ILE A 119 5.69 -7.85 14.10
C ILE A 119 6.65 -8.87 13.48
N GLY A 120 6.23 -10.13 13.49
CA GLY A 120 6.88 -11.21 12.74
C GLY A 120 6.73 -11.03 11.23
N SER A 121 7.38 -11.90 10.46
CA SER A 121 7.30 -11.82 9.02
C SER A 121 7.40 -13.17 8.31
N VAL A 122 6.88 -13.20 7.08
CA VAL A 122 6.96 -14.32 6.15
C VAL A 122 7.90 -13.91 5.03
N GLN A 123 9.04 -14.58 4.92
CA GLN A 123 10.03 -14.31 3.87
C GLN A 123 9.72 -15.17 2.65
N LEU A 124 9.71 -14.53 1.48
CA LEU A 124 9.39 -15.16 0.20
C LEU A 124 10.68 -15.47 -0.53
N TYR A 125 10.88 -16.72 -0.92
CA TYR A 125 12.10 -17.18 -1.57
C TYR A 125 11.84 -17.76 -2.96
N ASP A 126 12.68 -17.37 -3.92
CA ASP A 126 12.87 -18.09 -5.18
C ASP A 126 14.24 -18.80 -5.12
N GLY A 127 14.20 -20.11 -4.87
CA GLY A 127 15.38 -20.89 -4.51
C GLY A 127 16.05 -20.37 -3.23
N LYS A 128 17.23 -19.77 -3.36
CA LYS A 128 17.97 -19.17 -2.22
C LYS A 128 17.82 -17.65 -2.11
N ARG A 129 17.17 -17.03 -3.09
CA ARG A 129 17.05 -15.57 -3.18
C ARG A 129 15.76 -15.12 -2.52
N CYS A 130 15.85 -14.19 -1.57
CA CYS A 130 14.67 -13.52 -1.04
C CYS A 130 14.09 -12.59 -2.13
N ILE A 131 12.83 -12.81 -2.50
CA ILE A 131 12.10 -12.05 -3.51
C ILE A 131 11.00 -11.16 -2.92
N GLY A 132 10.76 -11.27 -1.61
CA GLY A 132 9.78 -10.43 -0.92
C GLY A 132 9.58 -10.80 0.53
N GLU A 133 8.72 -10.06 1.20
CA GLU A 133 8.38 -10.26 2.61
C GLU A 133 6.93 -9.82 2.89
N ILE A 134 6.20 -10.58 3.69
CA ILE A 134 4.95 -10.13 4.32
C ILE A 134 5.27 -9.81 5.77
N GLY A 135 5.03 -8.58 6.21
CA GLY A 135 5.38 -8.16 7.57
C GLY A 135 5.16 -6.67 7.81
N ALA A 136 5.99 -6.07 8.66
CA ALA A 136 5.88 -4.66 8.98
C ALA A 136 6.00 -3.80 7.71
N LYS A 137 5.08 -2.83 7.58
CA LYS A 137 5.09 -1.81 6.53
C LYS A 137 6.34 -0.93 6.60
N SER A 138 6.78 -0.44 5.46
CA SER A 138 7.91 0.48 5.38
C SER A 138 7.52 1.90 5.78
N ASP A 139 8.50 2.70 6.22
CA ASP A 139 8.29 4.13 6.48
C ASP A 139 7.84 4.89 5.21
N LEU A 140 8.15 4.34 4.03
CA LEU A 140 7.81 4.93 2.76
C LEU A 140 6.31 4.79 2.47
N ILE A 141 5.74 3.59 2.60
CA ILE A 141 4.28 3.43 2.40
C ILE A 141 3.51 4.23 3.47
N TRP A 142 4.05 4.32 4.68
CA TRP A 142 3.52 5.22 5.71
C TRP A 142 3.54 6.68 5.26
N SER A 143 4.64 7.15 4.67
CA SER A 143 4.76 8.55 4.20
C SER A 143 3.79 8.86 3.05
N VAL A 144 3.52 7.90 2.16
CA VAL A 144 2.61 8.11 1.03
C VAL A 144 1.15 8.12 1.50
N PHE A 145 0.77 7.20 2.38
CA PHE A 145 -0.60 7.04 2.85
C PHE A 145 -0.87 7.74 4.19
N TYR A 146 0.04 8.60 4.65
CA TYR A 146 -0.03 9.28 5.94
C TYR A 146 -1.40 9.94 6.16
N ASP A 147 -1.88 10.65 5.13
CA ASP A 147 -3.13 11.39 5.16
C ASP A 147 -4.34 10.49 5.38
N TYR A 148 -4.27 9.18 5.10
CA TYR A 148 -5.37 8.25 5.35
C TYR A 148 -5.46 7.81 6.80
N PHE A 149 -4.36 7.86 7.57
CA PHE A 149 -4.31 7.40 8.96
C PHE A 149 -4.48 8.53 9.98
N ILE A 150 -4.19 9.77 9.57
CA ILE A 150 -4.15 10.93 10.46
C ILE A 150 -4.96 12.07 9.84
N ASN A 151 -5.94 12.55 10.59
CA ASN A 151 -6.62 13.81 10.34
C ASN A 151 -6.01 14.89 11.24
N ILE A 152 -5.57 15.99 10.63
CA ILE A 152 -5.14 17.19 11.35
C ILE A 152 -6.31 18.18 11.28
N GLY A 153 -6.93 18.45 12.42
CA GLY A 153 -8.03 19.38 12.50
C GLY A 153 -7.58 20.85 12.46
N LYS A 154 -8.54 21.76 12.47
CA LYS A 154 -8.33 23.18 12.16
C LYS A 154 -7.44 23.91 13.18
N TRP A 155 -7.34 23.38 14.41
CA TRP A 155 -6.53 23.94 15.49
C TRP A 155 -5.27 23.12 15.76
N GLY A 156 -4.91 22.20 14.85
CA GLY A 156 -3.75 21.33 14.97
C GLY A 156 -4.00 20.05 15.77
N GLU A 157 -5.24 19.75 16.13
CA GLU A 157 -5.62 18.49 16.76
C GLU A 157 -5.33 17.30 15.83
N ILE A 158 -4.68 16.27 16.35
CA ILE A 158 -4.33 15.06 15.61
C ILE A 158 -5.31 13.96 16.00
N THR A 159 -6.10 13.50 15.04
CA THR A 159 -7.05 12.39 15.23
C THR A 159 -6.63 11.22 14.35
N HIS A 160 -6.46 10.05 14.94
CA HIS A 160 -6.25 8.81 14.18
C HIS A 160 -7.57 8.32 13.60
N THR A 161 -7.62 8.14 12.28
CA THR A 161 -8.82 7.66 11.55
C THR A 161 -9.02 6.15 11.72
N HIS A 162 -7.92 5.41 11.90
CA HIS A 162 -7.93 3.97 12.11
C HIS A 162 -7.51 3.63 13.53
N PHE A 163 -8.36 2.87 14.24
CA PHE A 163 -7.97 2.23 15.48
C PHE A 163 -6.97 1.10 15.18
N ASN A 164 -5.80 1.12 15.85
CA ASN A 164 -4.77 0.08 15.76
C ASN A 164 -4.09 -0.02 14.37
N HIS A 165 -3.37 1.03 13.97
CA HIS A 165 -2.59 1.11 12.73
C HIS A 165 -1.51 0.01 12.59
N GLU A 166 -1.17 -0.68 13.67
CA GLU A 166 -0.23 -1.81 13.70
C GLU A 166 -0.81 -3.08 13.08
N ARG A 167 -2.14 -3.16 12.91
CA ARG A 167 -2.81 -4.21 12.12
C ARG A 167 -2.49 -4.13 10.63
N TYR A 168 -2.12 -2.95 10.13
CA TYR A 168 -1.73 -2.75 8.75
C TYR A 168 -0.28 -3.21 8.57
N LEU A 169 -0.17 -4.37 7.94
CA LEU A 169 1.07 -4.97 7.45
C LEU A 169 1.25 -4.61 5.98
N SER A 170 2.32 -5.10 5.39
CA SER A 170 2.58 -4.97 3.96
C SER A 170 3.10 -6.28 3.39
N ILE A 171 2.83 -6.49 2.10
CA ILE A 171 3.64 -7.37 1.27
C ILE A 171 4.60 -6.51 0.45
N GLN A 172 5.89 -6.79 0.57
CA GLN A 172 6.99 -6.12 -0.10
C GLN A 172 7.58 -7.08 -1.13
N LEU A 173 7.74 -6.62 -2.37
CA LEU A 173 8.22 -7.42 -3.49
C LEU A 173 9.43 -6.75 -4.14
N PHE A 174 10.43 -7.56 -4.45
CA PHE A 174 11.69 -7.13 -5.04
C PHE A 174 11.80 -7.61 -6.48
N ASP A 175 12.54 -6.85 -7.29
CA ASP A 175 12.90 -7.23 -8.66
C ASP A 175 11.71 -7.36 -9.62
N ILE A 176 10.69 -6.53 -9.38
CA ILE A 176 9.45 -6.47 -10.17
C ILE A 176 9.51 -5.50 -11.35
N GLU A 177 10.71 -5.02 -11.72
CA GLU A 177 10.91 -3.95 -12.72
C GLU A 177 10.18 -4.22 -14.04
N CYS A 178 10.20 -5.47 -14.52
CA CYS A 178 9.62 -5.88 -15.80
C CYS A 178 8.14 -6.30 -15.73
N LEU A 179 7.52 -6.25 -14.55
CA LEU A 179 6.13 -6.68 -14.37
C LEU A 179 5.16 -5.50 -14.48
N SER A 180 4.02 -5.72 -15.13
CA SER A 180 2.90 -4.79 -15.07
C SER A 180 2.23 -4.84 -13.70
N ASN A 181 1.45 -3.81 -13.35
CA ASN A 181 0.70 -3.81 -12.09
C ASN A 181 -0.27 -5.00 -12.01
N ASP A 182 -0.94 -5.37 -13.10
CA ASP A 182 -1.84 -6.54 -13.14
C ASP A 182 -1.09 -7.87 -12.90
N ALA A 183 0.14 -7.99 -13.41
CA ALA A 183 0.98 -9.15 -13.16
C ALA A 183 1.39 -9.22 -11.68
N ILE A 184 1.72 -8.07 -11.08
CA ILE A 184 2.05 -7.97 -9.66
C ILE A 184 0.84 -8.34 -8.80
N CYS A 185 -0.36 -7.83 -9.09
CA CYS A 185 -1.59 -8.16 -8.36
C CYS A 185 -1.89 -9.67 -8.39
N ARG A 186 -1.75 -10.32 -9.56
CA ARG A 186 -1.90 -11.78 -9.66
C ARG A 186 -0.86 -12.53 -8.83
N MET A 187 0.40 -12.11 -8.90
CA MET A 187 1.48 -12.70 -8.11
C MET A 187 1.23 -12.57 -6.59
N ILE A 188 0.70 -11.43 -6.14
CA ILE A 188 0.32 -11.23 -4.73
C ILE A 188 -0.76 -12.21 -4.32
N ASN A 189 -1.82 -12.36 -5.11
CA ASN A 189 -2.89 -13.32 -4.80
C ASN A 189 -2.36 -14.77 -4.72
N GLU A 190 -1.47 -15.15 -5.63
CA GLU A 190 -0.81 -16.46 -5.60
C GLU A 190 0.05 -16.64 -4.35
N ILE A 191 0.82 -15.62 -3.95
CA ILE A 191 1.63 -15.63 -2.73
C ILE A 191 0.74 -15.79 -1.50
N LEU A 192 -0.32 -14.99 -1.38
CA LEU A 192 -1.22 -15.03 -0.23
C LEU A 192 -1.90 -16.40 -0.11
N LEU A 193 -2.31 -16.99 -1.23
CA LEU A 193 -2.87 -18.35 -1.26
C LEU A 193 -1.85 -19.39 -0.78
N LYS A 194 -0.61 -19.34 -1.27
CA LYS A 194 0.45 -20.27 -0.83
C LYS A 194 0.75 -20.13 0.66
N VAL A 195 0.85 -18.90 1.15
CA VAL A 195 1.11 -18.63 2.57
C VAL A 195 -0.03 -19.16 3.46
N SER A 196 -1.29 -19.03 3.02
CA SER A 196 -2.44 -19.66 3.68
C SER A 196 -2.31 -21.19 3.69
N MET A 197 -1.98 -21.81 2.56
CA MET A 197 -1.88 -23.28 2.44
C MET A 197 -0.71 -23.88 3.24
N GLU A 198 0.47 -23.23 3.24
CA GLU A 198 1.69 -23.80 3.81
C GLU A 198 1.89 -23.44 5.29
N HIS A 199 1.43 -22.26 5.70
CA HIS A 199 1.65 -21.72 7.05
C HIS A 199 0.37 -21.48 7.84
N ASP A 200 -0.80 -21.67 7.22
CA ASP A 200 -2.10 -21.45 7.87
C ASP A 200 -2.15 -20.01 8.43
N LEU A 201 -1.72 -19.09 7.55
CA LEU A 201 -1.69 -17.64 7.72
C LEU A 201 -2.52 -17.00 6.63
N ASP A 202 -3.66 -16.43 7.01
CA ASP A 202 -4.62 -15.83 6.10
C ASP A 202 -4.52 -14.31 6.15
N PHE A 203 -4.20 -13.72 4.99
CA PHE A 203 -4.13 -12.28 4.81
C PHE A 203 -5.07 -11.83 3.71
N SER A 204 -5.54 -10.59 3.84
CA SER A 204 -6.33 -9.90 2.81
C SER A 204 -5.61 -8.62 2.42
N VAL A 205 -5.56 -8.36 1.11
CA VAL A 205 -5.19 -7.04 0.59
C VAL A 205 -6.23 -6.04 1.08
N VAL A 206 -5.78 -4.87 1.55
CA VAL A 206 -6.66 -3.81 2.05
C VAL A 206 -6.47 -2.56 1.21
N GLU A 207 -7.57 -1.89 0.89
CA GLU A 207 -7.57 -0.57 0.27
C GLU A 207 -7.88 0.51 1.30
N MET A 208 -7.16 1.64 1.19
CA MET A 208 -7.38 2.80 2.03
C MET A 208 -8.49 3.64 1.40
N ASP A 209 -9.65 3.65 2.05
CA ASP A 209 -10.77 4.48 1.65
C ASP A 209 -10.75 5.79 2.44
N ALA A 210 -10.94 6.91 1.75
CA ALA A 210 -11.05 8.20 2.40
C ALA A 210 -12.35 8.38 3.19
N ILE A 211 -13.36 7.54 2.94
CA ILE A 211 -14.59 7.48 3.73
C ILE A 211 -14.29 7.24 5.21
N TYR A 212 -13.19 6.54 5.56
CA TYR A 212 -12.78 6.37 6.96
C TYR A 212 -12.49 7.69 7.71
N LYS A 213 -12.28 8.79 6.98
CA LYS A 213 -12.12 10.13 7.58
C LYS A 213 -13.43 10.77 7.98
N LEU A 214 -14.54 10.32 7.40
CA LEU A 214 -15.86 10.88 7.63
C LEU A 214 -16.43 10.29 8.91
N GLU A 215 -17.04 11.15 9.73
CA GLU A 215 -17.75 10.70 10.93
C GLU A 215 -18.99 9.89 10.50
N GLY A 216 -19.03 8.63 10.92
CA GLY A 216 -20.17 7.76 10.66
C GLY A 216 -21.35 8.06 11.61
N GLU A 217 -22.56 7.77 11.15
CA GLU A 217 -23.76 7.86 12.00
C GLU A 217 -24.11 6.49 12.58
N ALA A 218 -24.12 6.38 13.91
CA ALA A 218 -24.60 5.17 14.58
C ALA A 218 -26.12 5.07 14.45
N LYS A 219 -26.61 4.08 13.70
CA LYS A 219 -28.03 3.79 13.53
C LYS A 219 -28.34 2.36 13.96
N LEU A 220 -29.55 2.18 14.50
CA LEU A 220 -30.06 0.84 14.80
C LEU A 220 -30.71 0.28 13.53
N TYR A 221 -30.15 -0.82 13.03
CA TYR A 221 -30.69 -1.54 11.90
C TYR A 221 -31.47 -2.76 12.42
N GLY A 222 -32.77 -2.80 12.18
CA GLY A 222 -33.63 -3.94 12.49
C GLY A 222 -33.86 -4.80 11.26
N ILE A 223 -33.65 -6.11 11.38
CA ILE A 223 -34.05 -7.08 10.35
C ILE A 223 -35.16 -7.97 10.91
N GLN A 224 -36.16 -8.26 10.10
CA GLN A 224 -37.10 -9.33 10.41
C GLN A 224 -36.54 -10.65 9.87
N PHE A 225 -36.17 -11.55 10.77
CA PHE A 225 -35.73 -12.89 10.40
C PHE A 225 -36.86 -13.88 10.62
N HIS A 226 -37.45 -14.35 9.53
CA HIS A 226 -38.41 -15.46 9.56
C HIS A 226 -37.64 -16.72 9.18
N SER A 227 -37.36 -17.62 10.13
CA SER A 227 -36.83 -18.94 9.78
C SER A 227 -37.95 -19.76 9.15
N LEU A 228 -37.93 -19.89 7.82
CA LEU A 228 -38.69 -20.92 7.11
C LEU A 228 -37.69 -21.94 6.58
N GLU A 229 -38.13 -23.19 6.59
CA GLU A 229 -37.38 -24.42 6.36
C GLU A 229 -36.38 -24.32 5.18
N PHE A 230 -35.23 -24.97 5.36
CA PHE A 230 -34.02 -24.93 4.53
C PHE A 230 -34.19 -25.46 3.08
N GLU A 231 -35.07 -24.87 2.29
CA GLU A 231 -35.03 -25.03 0.84
C GLU A 231 -34.97 -23.65 0.21
N TYR A 232 -33.83 -23.36 -0.43
CA TYR A 232 -33.48 -22.10 -1.11
C TYR A 232 -33.03 -20.95 -0.20
N ILE A 233 -31.82 -21.06 0.35
CA ILE A 233 -31.00 -19.86 0.56
C ILE A 233 -30.77 -19.25 -0.83
N PRO A 234 -31.22 -18.02 -1.13
CA PRO A 234 -31.09 -17.45 -2.46
C PRO A 234 -29.62 -17.26 -2.81
N ALA A 235 -29.29 -17.55 -4.07
CA ALA A 235 -27.99 -17.38 -4.72
C ALA A 235 -27.46 -15.92 -4.75
N LEU A 236 -27.95 -15.02 -3.89
CA LEU A 236 -27.51 -13.64 -3.76
C LEU A 236 -26.06 -13.53 -3.23
N TYR A 237 -25.59 -14.49 -2.43
CA TYR A 237 -24.18 -14.56 -2.05
C TYR A 237 -23.25 -14.94 -3.23
N LEU A 238 -23.78 -15.49 -4.32
CA LEU A 238 -23.01 -15.80 -5.54
C LEU A 238 -23.13 -14.71 -6.62
N ILE A 239 -24.17 -13.88 -6.60
CA ILE A 239 -24.39 -12.83 -7.62
C ILE A 239 -23.45 -11.64 -7.44
N ASN A 240 -23.05 -11.30 -6.22
CA ASN A 240 -22.04 -10.25 -6.01
C ASN A 240 -20.64 -10.65 -6.50
N ALA A 241 -20.35 -11.95 -6.68
CA ALA A 241 -19.11 -12.41 -7.31
C ALA A 241 -19.15 -12.32 -8.86
N LEU A 242 -20.33 -12.06 -9.46
CA LEU A 242 -20.51 -11.96 -10.92
C LEU A 242 -20.69 -10.52 -11.42
N HIS A 243 -20.78 -9.53 -10.53
CA HIS A 243 -20.98 -8.13 -10.90
C HIS A 243 -19.70 -7.28 -10.99
N GLU A 244 -18.51 -7.85 -10.72
CA GLU A 244 -17.21 -7.20 -11.01
C GLU A 244 -16.68 -7.44 -12.45
N SER A 245 -17.52 -7.95 -13.36
CA SER A 245 -17.17 -8.02 -14.78
C SER A 245 -18.18 -7.26 -15.64
N ARG A 246 -18.11 -5.92 -15.58
CA ARG A 246 -18.46 -5.02 -16.70
C ARG A 246 -17.64 -3.75 -16.66
#